data_AF-A0A0S4RBT3-F1
#
_entry.id   AF-A0A0S4RBT3-F1
#
_cell.length_a   1.000
_cell.length_b   1.000
_cell.length_c   1.000
_cell.angle_alpha   90.00
_cell.angle_beta   90.00
_cell.angle_gamma   90.00
#
_symmetry.space_group_name_H-M   'P 1'
#
loop_
_entity.id
_entity.type
_entity.pdbx_description
1 polymer ?
#
loop_
_entity_poly.entity_id
_entity_poly.type
_entity_poly.pdbx_seq_one_letter_code
_entity_poly.pdbx_strand_id
1 'polypeptide(L)'
;MGGIEVDKFDDMSTKILGIYAGGEASCISIHGANHLEGNSLTDAVITGKLAGIGAANYAKTAEFGNSEITAKLAQKWQIKFKKVTNGGGKANEIYDLREELGSKTGIIWAYLEPKSN
;
A
#
# COMPACT_ATOMS: atom_id res chain seq x y z
N MET A 1 -3.54 -10.66 -5.78
CA MET A 1 -3.73 -9.68 -4.70
C MET A 1 -2.59 -8.67 -4.68
N GLY A 2 -2.90 -7.40 -4.46
CA GLY A 2 -1.91 -6.31 -4.41
C GLY A 2 -1.38 -6.04 -3.00
N GLY A 3 -0.56 -5.00 -2.86
CA GLY A 3 0.04 -4.57 -1.60
C GLY A 3 1.44 -3.99 -1.80
N ILE A 4 2.10 -3.60 -0.71
CA ILE A 4 3.50 -3.17 -0.69
C ILE A 4 4.37 -4.40 -0.89
N GLU A 5 5.23 -4.39 -1.90
CA GLU A 5 6.18 -5.49 -2.17
C GLU A 5 7.10 -5.72 -0.96
N VAL A 6 7.15 -6.96 -0.51
CA VAL A 6 8.06 -7.44 0.52
C VAL A 6 9.23 -8.15 -0.16
N ASP A 7 10.45 -7.76 0.18
CA ASP A 7 11.68 -8.30 -0.39
C ASP A 7 12.08 -9.62 0.29
N LYS A 8 11.93 -9.69 1.62
CA LYS A 8 12.29 -10.86 2.40
C LYS A 8 11.14 -11.30 3.30
N PHE A 9 10.71 -12.54 3.14
CA PHE A 9 9.58 -13.09 3.88
C PHE A 9 9.89 -13.40 5.36
N ASP A 10 11.15 -13.66 5.69
CA ASP A 10 11.58 -14.02 7.05
C ASP A 10 11.44 -12.88 8.06
N ASP A 11 11.69 -11.64 7.62
CA ASP A 11 11.57 -10.44 8.46
C ASP A 11 10.54 -9.42 7.97
N MET A 12 9.93 -9.68 6.81
CA MET A 12 8.95 -8.84 6.13
C MET A 12 9.48 -7.45 5.73
N SER A 13 10.79 -7.33 5.52
CA SER A 13 11.41 -6.11 5.02
C SER A 13 11.03 -5.81 3.58
N THR A 14 10.88 -4.52 3.28
CA THR A 14 10.75 -4.05 1.89
C THR A 14 12.12 -3.70 1.32
N LYS A 15 12.18 -3.34 0.03
CA LYS A 15 13.39 -2.79 -0.60
C LYS A 15 13.82 -1.44 -0.01
N ILE A 16 12.93 -0.76 0.74
CA ILE A 16 13.24 0.47 1.45
C ILE A 16 13.63 0.10 2.89
N LEU A 17 14.89 0.40 3.25
CA LEU A 17 15.40 0.15 4.60
C LEU A 17 14.55 0.85 5.66
N GLY A 18 14.28 0.13 6.76
CA GLY A 18 13.44 0.63 7.84
C GLY A 18 11.93 0.61 7.56
N ILE A 19 11.51 0.17 6.38
CA ILE A 19 10.09 0.00 6.03
C ILE A 19 9.78 -1.50 5.94
N TYR A 20 8.75 -1.89 6.69
CA TYR A 20 8.25 -3.25 6.83
C TYR A 20 6.75 -3.24 6.54
N ALA A 21 6.24 -4.30 5.94
CA ALA A 21 4.81 -4.43 5.62
C ALA A 21 4.29 -5.81 6.04
N GLY A 22 3.09 -5.86 6.60
CA GLY A 22 2.42 -7.10 6.98
C GLY A 22 0.91 -7.02 6.75
N GLY A 23 0.25 -8.18 6.75
CA GLY A 23 -1.17 -8.37 6.47
C GLY A 23 -1.55 -7.97 5.06
N GLU A 24 -2.79 -7.56 4.87
CA GLU A 24 -3.34 -7.17 3.55
C GLU A 24 -2.62 -5.98 2.91
N ALA A 25 -1.90 -5.18 3.70
CA ALA A 25 -1.07 -4.10 3.18
C ALA A 25 0.20 -4.62 2.48
N SER A 26 0.58 -5.88 2.71
CA SER A 26 1.78 -6.50 2.14
C SER A 26 1.45 -7.35 0.90
N CYS A 27 2.37 -7.34 -0.05
CA CYS A 27 2.40 -8.26 -1.17
C CYS A 27 3.59 -9.20 -0.99
N ILE A 28 3.36 -10.30 -0.27
CA ILE A 28 4.31 -11.41 -0.10
C ILE A 28 4.16 -12.49 -1.17
N SER A 29 3.27 -12.28 -2.14
CA SER A 29 2.99 -13.18 -3.27
C SER A 29 2.50 -14.60 -2.92
N ILE A 30 2.21 -14.92 -1.64
CA ILE A 30 1.68 -16.24 -1.26
C ILE A 30 0.26 -16.51 -1.76
N HIS A 31 -0.51 -15.45 -2.02
CA HIS A 31 -1.88 -15.51 -2.52
C HIS A 31 -1.97 -15.46 -4.04
N GLY A 32 -0.86 -15.21 -4.75
CA GLY A 32 -0.87 -15.00 -6.20
C GLY A 32 -1.96 -14.02 -6.66
N ALA A 33 -2.71 -14.38 -7.70
CA ALA A 33 -3.82 -13.56 -8.17
C ALA A 33 -5.06 -13.66 -7.26
N ASN A 34 -5.34 -14.83 -6.68
CA ASN A 34 -6.57 -15.14 -5.96
C ASN A 34 -6.27 -15.65 -4.54
N HIS A 35 -6.76 -14.93 -3.55
CA HIS A 35 -6.65 -15.30 -2.14
C HIS A 35 -7.62 -16.45 -1.78
N LEU A 36 -7.14 -17.45 -1.03
CA LEU A 36 -7.98 -18.53 -0.51
C LEU A 36 -8.74 -18.05 0.74
N GLU A 37 -10.06 -18.21 0.75
CA GLU A 37 -10.90 -17.79 1.87
C GLU A 37 -10.45 -18.41 3.21
N GLY A 38 -10.57 -17.62 4.29
CA GLY A 38 -10.16 -18.03 5.65
C GLY A 38 -8.70 -17.77 5.99
N ASN A 39 -7.84 -17.42 5.01
CA ASN A 39 -6.42 -17.18 5.27
C ASN A 39 -6.09 -15.74 5.71
N SER A 40 -6.98 -14.76 5.55
CA SER A 40 -6.65 -13.34 5.78
C SER A 40 -6.23 -13.03 7.22
N LEU A 41 -6.91 -13.64 8.20
CA LEU A 41 -6.59 -13.44 9.61
C LEU A 41 -5.24 -14.08 9.96
N THR A 42 -5.02 -15.31 9.51
CA THR A 42 -3.75 -16.03 9.72
C THR A 42 -2.59 -15.28 9.07
N ASP A 43 -2.79 -14.78 7.84
CA ASP A 43 -1.83 -13.97 7.13
C ASP A 43 -1.47 -12.73 7.93
N ALA A 44 -2.47 -11.94 8.34
CA ALA A 44 -2.26 -10.73 9.14
C ALA A 44 -1.52 -11.00 10.46
N VAL A 45 -1.85 -12.08 11.17
CA VAL A 45 -1.21 -12.43 12.45
C VAL A 45 0.25 -12.85 12.26
N ILE A 46 0.52 -13.73 11.29
CA ILE A 46 1.87 -14.26 11.07
C ILE A 46 2.79 -13.18 10.50
N THR A 47 2.37 -12.53 9.41
CA THR A 47 3.19 -11.50 8.77
C THR A 47 3.33 -10.26 9.65
N GLY A 48 2.29 -9.88 10.39
CA GLY A 48 2.37 -8.80 11.38
C GLY A 48 3.39 -9.09 12.48
N LYS A 49 3.44 -10.32 12.98
CA LYS A 49 4.46 -10.75 13.95
C LYS A 49 5.88 -10.67 13.37
N LEU A 50 6.09 -11.19 12.16
CA LEU A 50 7.39 -11.17 11.50
C LEU A 50 7.86 -9.73 11.23
N ALA A 51 6.98 -8.89 10.66
CA ALA A 51 7.25 -7.48 10.43
C ALA A 51 7.58 -6.72 11.71
N GLY A 52 6.85 -6.99 12.80
CA GLY A 52 7.13 -6.40 14.11
C GLY A 52 8.50 -6.78 14.66
N ILE A 53 8.90 -8.04 14.54
CA ILE A 53 10.23 -8.52 14.96
C ILE A 53 11.33 -7.91 14.07
N GLY A 54 11.14 -7.92 12.74
CA GLY A 54 12.07 -7.33 11.78
C GLY A 54 12.31 -5.85 12.05
N ALA A 55 11.23 -5.07 12.16
CA ALA A 55 11.29 -3.65 12.48
C ALA A 55 11.96 -3.39 13.84
N ALA A 56 11.63 -4.16 14.88
CA ALA A 56 12.23 -4.01 16.20
C ALA A 56 13.73 -4.34 16.22
N ASN A 57 14.17 -5.32 15.43
CA ASN A 57 15.59 -5.64 15.32
C ASN A 57 16.36 -4.58 14.55
N TYR A 58 15.81 -4.09 13.44
CA TYR A 58 16.39 -2.98 12.68
C TYR A 58 16.52 -1.71 13.54
N ALA A 59 15.48 -1.37 14.32
CA ALA A 59 15.48 -0.18 15.15
C ALA A 59 16.59 -0.15 16.22
N LYS A 60 17.09 -1.31 16.67
CA LYS A 60 18.20 -1.39 17.65
C LYS A 60 19.54 -0.94 17.07
N THR A 61 19.72 -1.10 15.76
CA THR A 61 20.99 -0.83 15.06
C THR A 61 20.90 0.36 14.13
N ALA A 62 19.69 0.86 13.86
CA ALA A 62 19.47 1.97 12.96
C ALA A 62 19.93 3.29 13.58
N GLU A 63 20.61 4.10 12.79
CA GLU A 63 20.93 5.49 13.14
C GLU A 63 19.78 6.41 12.73
N PHE A 64 19.54 7.46 13.53
CA PHE A 64 18.55 8.47 13.18
C PHE A 64 19.04 9.27 11.96
N GLY A 65 18.17 9.40 10.97
CA GLY A 65 18.41 10.26 9.82
C GLY A 65 18.38 11.75 10.16
N ASN A 66 18.72 12.58 9.17
CA ASN A 66 18.72 14.03 9.33
C ASN A 66 17.29 14.57 9.57
N SER A 67 17.06 15.08 10.78
CA SER A 67 15.76 15.59 11.22
C SER A 67 15.30 16.83 10.43
N GLU A 68 16.21 17.65 9.92
CA GLU A 68 15.88 18.83 9.12
C GLU A 68 15.31 18.44 7.75
N ILE A 69 15.87 17.41 7.11
CA ILE A 69 15.35 16.88 5.84
C ILE A 69 13.96 16.29 6.07
N THR A 70 13.77 15.51 7.14
CA THR A 70 12.47 14.94 7.51
C THR A 70 11.42 16.03 7.72
N ALA A 71 11.75 17.09 8.45
CA ALA A 71 10.85 18.22 8.68
C ALA A 71 10.47 18.94 7.38
N LYS A 72 11.43 19.17 6.48
CA LYS A 72 11.20 19.77 5.16
C LYS A 72 10.26 18.92 4.30
N LEU A 73 10.47 17.59 4.27
CA LEU A 73 9.61 16.66 3.54
C LEU A 73 8.19 16.59 4.13
N ALA A 74 8.08 16.55 5.47
CA ALA A 74 6.79 16.56 6.15
C ALA A 74 5.99 17.83 5.81
N GLN A 75 6.62 19.00 5.87
CA GLN A 75 5.97 20.26 5.51
C GLN A 75 5.52 20.28 4.04
N LYS A 76 6.37 19.80 3.12
CA LYS A 76 6.03 19.69 1.69
C LYS A 76 4.76 18.86 1.48
N TRP A 77 4.65 17.70 2.12
CA TRP A 77 3.49 16.82 2.00
C TRP A 77 2.25 17.38 2.70
N GLN A 78 2.40 18.05 3.85
CA GLN A 78 1.29 18.74 4.52
C GLN A 78 0.71 19.87 3.65
N ILE A 79 1.56 20.68 3.01
CA ILE A 79 1.12 21.73 2.08
C ILE A 79 0.38 21.11 0.89
N LYS A 80 0.94 20.05 0.29
CA LYS A 80 0.28 19.34 -0.81
C LYS A 80 -1.07 18.77 -0.38
N PHE A 81 -1.15 18.14 0.80
CA PHE A 81 -2.38 17.60 1.34
C PHE A 81 -3.44 18.69 1.51
N LYS A 82 -3.10 19.81 2.15
CA LYS A 82 -4.01 20.96 2.31
C LYS A 82 -4.47 21.52 0.97
N LYS A 83 -3.56 21.62 -0.01
CA LYS A 83 -3.91 22.08 -1.36
C LYS A 83 -4.92 21.17 -2.05
N VAL A 84 -4.75 19.85 -1.93
CA VAL A 84 -5.64 18.85 -2.54
C VAL A 84 -6.99 18.80 -1.83
N THR A 85 -7.00 18.94 -0.50
CA THR A 85 -8.20 18.79 0.33
C THR A 85 -9.02 20.07 0.48
N ASN A 86 -8.43 21.25 0.24
CA ASN A 86 -9.15 22.53 0.24
C ASN A 86 -9.84 22.85 -1.10
N GLY A 87 -9.75 21.96 -2.10
CA GLY A 87 -10.50 22.11 -3.35
C GLY A 87 -11.99 21.81 -3.18
N GLY A 88 -12.85 22.52 -3.91
CA GLY A 88 -14.27 22.21 -4.00
C GLY A 88 -14.54 21.11 -5.02
N GLY A 89 -14.51 19.85 -4.60
CA GLY A 89 -15.03 18.72 -5.38
C GLY A 89 -16.52 18.51 -5.14
N LYS A 90 -17.24 17.95 -6.10
CA LYS A 90 -18.63 17.53 -5.87
C LYS A 90 -18.62 16.24 -5.06
N ALA A 91 -19.52 16.13 -4.06
CA ALA A 91 -19.64 14.93 -3.22
C ALA A 91 -19.81 13.63 -4.04
N ASN A 92 -20.38 13.74 -5.24
CA ASN A 92 -20.66 12.62 -6.14
C ASN A 92 -19.43 12.08 -6.87
N GLU A 93 -18.34 12.84 -6.98
CA GLU A 93 -17.14 12.44 -7.76
C GLU A 93 -16.51 11.13 -7.23
N ILE A 94 -16.57 10.89 -5.92
CA ILE A 94 -16.10 9.64 -5.31
C ILE A 94 -16.98 8.46 -5.72
N TYR A 95 -18.30 8.68 -5.82
CA TYR A 95 -19.24 7.65 -6.27
C TYR A 95 -19.04 7.35 -7.75
N ASP A 96 -18.90 8.38 -8.59
CA ASP A 96 -18.65 8.23 -10.02
C ASP A 96 -17.36 7.42 -10.28
N LEU A 97 -16.28 7.69 -9.52
CA LEU A 97 -15.04 6.92 -9.59
C LEU A 97 -15.23 5.46 -9.17
N ARG A 98 -16.01 5.20 -8.11
CA ARG A 98 -16.33 3.84 -7.67
C ARG A 98 -17.08 3.07 -8.76
N GLU A 99 -18.09 3.69 -9.37
CA GLU A 99 -18.89 3.07 -10.44
C GLU A 99 -18.04 2.84 -11.70
N GLU A 100 -17.18 3.79 -12.07
CA GLU A 100 -16.26 3.64 -13.19
C GLU A 100 -15.32 2.44 -12.97
N LEU A 101 -14.66 2.39 -11.81
CA LEU A 101 -13.79 1.27 -11.44
C LEU A 101 -14.55 -0.05 -11.46
N GLY A 102 -15.75 -0.10 -10.87
CA GLY A 102 -16.59 -1.30 -10.86
C GLY A 102 -16.97 -1.79 -12.27
N SER A 103 -17.29 -0.87 -13.18
CA SER A 103 -17.67 -1.19 -14.56
C SER A 103 -16.51 -1.71 -15.40
N LYS A 104 -15.29 -1.22 -15.14
CA LYS A 104 -14.09 -1.58 -15.88
C LYS A 104 -13.48 -2.82 -15.26
N THR A 105 -13.05 -2.77 -14.00
CA THR A 105 -12.21 -3.78 -13.33
C THR A 105 -12.99 -4.95 -12.70
N GLY A 106 -14.21 -5.24 -13.20
CA GLY A 106 -15.06 -6.29 -12.67
C GLY A 106 -14.60 -7.71 -13.04
N ILE A 107 -15.39 -8.71 -12.64
CA ILE A 107 -15.08 -10.14 -12.83
C ILE A 107 -14.80 -10.50 -14.31
N ILE A 108 -15.49 -9.84 -15.24
CA ILE A 108 -15.27 -9.99 -16.67
C ILE A 108 -14.65 -8.70 -17.19
N TRP A 109 -13.35 -8.76 -17.48
CA TRP A 109 -12.65 -7.72 -18.23
C TRP A 109 -12.52 -8.16 -19.68
N ALA A 110 -13.19 -7.46 -20.60
CA ALA A 110 -12.95 -7.60 -22.03
C ALA A 110 -12.07 -6.44 -22.50
N TYR A 111 -10.95 -6.75 -23.16
CA TYR A 111 -10.12 -5.74 -23.81
C TYR A 111 -10.86 -5.26 -25.07
N LEU A 112 -11.73 -4.26 -24.91
CA LEU A 112 -12.23 -3.50 -26.05
C LEU A 112 -11.10 -2.59 -26.49
N GLU A 113 -10.44 -2.95 -27.61
CA GLU A 113 -9.51 -2.03 -28.26
C GLU A 113 -10.20 -0.67 -28.48
N PRO A 114 -9.52 0.45 -28.20
CA PRO A 114 -10.07 1.75 -28.54
C PRO A 114 -10.25 1.78 -30.06
N LYS A 115 -11.50 1.89 -30.53
CA LYS A 115 -11.77 2.16 -31.94
C LYS A 115 -11.02 3.44 -32.31
N SER A 116 -10.02 3.30 -33.16
CA SER A 116 -9.35 4.43 -33.80
C SER A 116 -10.39 5.21 -34.60
N ASN A 117 -10.58 6.48 -34.26
CA ASN A 117 -11.27 7.45 -35.13
C ASN A 117 -10.31 7.98 -36.18
#